data_AF-A0A557SVA1-F1
#
_entry.id   AF-A0A557SVA1-F1
#
_cell.length_a   1.000
_cell.length_b   1.000
_cell.length_c   1.000
_cell.angle_alpha   90.00
_cell.angle_beta   90.00
_cell.angle_gamma   90.00
#
_symmetry.space_group_name_H-M   'P 1'
#
loop_
_entity.id
_entity.type
_entity.pdbx_description
1 polymer ?
#
loop_
_entity_poly.entity_id
_entity_poly.type
_entity_poly.pdbx_seq_one_letter_code
_entity_poly.pdbx_strand_id
1 'polypeptide(L)'
;MQDRLFFIYVSKNEEWKKRYQEDWDYVSSMVRFFQWWIKHEFKEDLSVEVDILPVIPGRLFDRINLAYLLRDHRERGFSIFHFYLTYFGPLWSDCRMDVYHGENFGQATWLRPKVFSSDFKNEKFFADNNCAKISHILCHELIRRKIKKRKVYFDQVHKIWDLHTKDDVPFLYYNKQFNRVSKNGEYKYVTIDSSKLEY
;
A
#
# COMPACT_ATOMS: atom_id res chain seq x y z
N MET A 1 13.03 -14.19 14.69
CA MET A 1 13.03 -12.84 14.07
C MET A 1 11.59 -12.44 13.93
N GLN A 2 11.19 -11.27 14.40
CA GLN A 2 9.85 -10.76 14.17
C GLN A 2 9.75 -10.29 12.72
N ASP A 3 8.74 -10.75 11.99
CA ASP A 3 8.51 -10.33 10.61
C ASP A 3 8.17 -8.84 10.58
N ARG A 4 8.82 -8.12 9.66
CA ARG A 4 8.75 -6.67 9.54
C ARG A 4 8.16 -6.25 8.20
N LEU A 5 7.28 -5.26 8.24
CA LEU A 5 6.75 -4.53 7.09
C LEU A 5 7.16 -3.06 7.23
N PHE A 6 7.87 -2.54 6.23
CA PHE A 6 8.37 -1.18 6.22
C PHE A 6 7.75 -0.39 5.07
N PHE A 7 6.87 0.55 5.39
CA PHE A 7 6.33 1.49 4.41
C PHE A 7 7.32 2.62 4.13
N ILE A 8 7.57 2.89 2.85
CA ILE A 8 8.50 3.91 2.40
C ILE A 8 7.75 4.90 1.53
N TYR A 9 7.54 6.11 2.03
CA TYR A 9 6.99 7.20 1.26
C TYR A 9 8.09 7.81 0.37
N VAL A 10 8.05 7.55 -0.93
CA VAL A 10 9.06 8.04 -1.86
C VAL A 10 8.68 9.46 -2.30
N SER A 11 9.59 10.41 -2.15
CA SER A 11 9.40 11.80 -2.57
C SER A 11 10.59 12.30 -3.37
N LYS A 12 10.35 13.24 -4.29
CA LYS A 12 11.45 14.04 -4.85
C LYS A 12 12.16 14.79 -3.72
N ASN A 13 13.48 14.94 -3.82
CA ASN A 13 14.28 15.59 -2.78
C ASN A 13 13.90 17.06 -2.56
N GLU A 14 13.47 17.78 -3.59
CA GLU A 14 13.02 19.15 -3.45
C GLU A 14 11.62 19.29 -2.84
N GLU A 15 10.85 18.20 -2.75
CA GLU A 15 9.44 18.22 -2.30
C GLU A 15 9.19 17.51 -0.96
N TRP A 16 10.17 16.77 -0.41
CA TRP A 16 9.92 15.87 0.73
C TRP A 16 9.41 16.61 1.98
N LYS A 17 9.87 17.83 2.25
CA LYS A 17 9.37 18.65 3.37
C LYS A 17 7.91 19.03 3.19
N LYS A 18 7.53 19.38 1.96
CA LYS A 18 6.14 19.70 1.63
C LYS A 18 5.26 18.45 1.73
N ARG A 19 5.74 17.29 1.26
CA ARG A 19 5.04 16.00 1.44
C ARG A 19 4.88 15.63 2.91
N TYR A 20 5.90 15.89 3.72
CA TYR A 20 5.83 15.69 5.16
C TYR A 20 4.70 16.54 5.78
N GLN A 21 4.56 17.80 5.39
CA GLN A 21 3.50 18.66 5.90
C GLN A 21 2.10 18.28 5.40
N GLU A 22 1.98 17.84 4.14
CA GLU A 22 0.67 17.64 3.48
C GLU A 22 0.10 16.21 3.65
N ASP A 23 0.96 15.19 3.66
CA ASP A 23 0.54 13.79 3.52
C ASP A 23 0.85 12.95 4.77
N TRP A 24 1.84 13.34 5.58
CA TRP A 24 2.44 12.47 6.59
C TRP A 24 1.47 12.01 7.68
N ASP A 25 0.57 12.88 8.11
CA ASP A 25 -0.45 12.55 9.10
C ASP A 25 -1.36 11.42 8.61
N TYR A 26 -1.76 11.49 7.34
CA TYR A 26 -2.55 10.44 6.71
C TYR A 26 -1.72 9.17 6.58
N VAL A 27 -0.52 9.24 5.99
CA VAL A 27 0.35 8.08 5.76
C VAL A 27 0.66 7.35 7.07
N SER A 28 1.06 8.07 8.10
CA SER A 28 1.36 7.51 9.42
C SER A 28 0.14 6.87 10.08
N SER A 29 -1.05 7.48 9.93
CA SER A 29 -2.30 6.88 10.43
C SER A 29 -2.72 5.64 9.65
N MET A 30 -2.52 5.64 8.33
CA MET A 30 -2.82 4.52 7.43
C MET A 30 -1.89 3.33 7.71
N VAL A 31 -0.61 3.56 7.97
CA VAL A 31 0.33 2.49 8.32
C VAL A 31 -0.09 1.79 9.62
N ARG A 32 -0.50 2.55 10.64
CA ARG A 32 -1.07 1.98 11.87
C ARG A 32 -2.36 1.21 11.62
N PHE A 33 -3.22 1.72 10.73
CA PHE A 33 -4.41 0.99 10.31
C PHE A 33 -4.06 -0.34 9.66
N PHE A 34 -3.09 -0.39 8.74
CA PHE A 34 -2.70 -1.65 8.09
C PHE A 34 -2.04 -2.62 9.05
N GLN A 35 -1.25 -2.16 10.02
CA GLN A 35 -0.77 -3.03 11.10
C GLN A 35 -1.94 -3.70 11.85
N TRP A 36 -2.93 -2.89 12.25
CA TRP A 36 -4.14 -3.41 12.90
C TRP A 36 -4.89 -4.38 11.99
N TRP A 37 -5.13 -4.01 10.73
CA TRP A 37 -5.87 -4.81 9.76
C TRP A 37 -5.20 -6.17 9.50
N ILE A 38 -3.88 -6.20 9.30
CA ILE A 38 -3.12 -7.44 9.14
C ILE A 38 -3.31 -8.36 10.35
N LYS A 39 -3.20 -7.81 11.57
CA LYS A 39 -3.39 -8.57 12.80
C LYS A 39 -4.79 -9.15 12.93
N HIS A 40 -5.82 -8.42 12.49
CA HIS A 40 -7.21 -8.84 12.66
C HIS A 40 -7.68 -9.78 11.56
N GLU A 41 -7.31 -9.53 10.31
CA GLU A 41 -7.77 -10.29 9.14
C GLU A 41 -6.89 -11.52 8.84
N PHE A 42 -5.58 -11.41 9.07
CA PHE A 42 -4.62 -12.48 8.73
C PHE A 42 -4.03 -13.20 9.94
N LYS A 43 -4.34 -12.71 11.16
CA LYS A 43 -3.81 -13.20 12.44
C LYS A 43 -2.28 -13.16 12.52
N GLU A 44 -1.67 -12.17 11.86
CA GLU A 44 -0.22 -11.95 11.85
C GLU A 44 0.15 -10.69 12.64
N ASP A 45 1.10 -10.81 13.56
CA ASP A 45 1.59 -9.69 14.37
C ASP A 45 2.93 -9.17 13.83
N LEU A 46 2.83 -8.42 12.72
CA LEU A 46 3.99 -7.79 12.09
C LEU A 46 4.38 -6.51 12.83
N SER A 47 5.69 -6.30 13.00
CA SER A 47 6.18 -4.96 13.32
C SER A 47 6.09 -4.11 12.06
N VAL A 48 5.43 -2.96 12.15
CA VAL A 48 5.20 -2.08 11.01
C VAL A 48 5.89 -0.74 11.25
N GLU A 49 6.74 -0.34 10.33
CA GLU A 49 7.52 0.89 10.37
C GLU A 49 7.16 1.77 9.17
N VAL A 50 7.42 3.09 9.27
CA VAL A 50 7.22 4.04 8.18
C VAL A 50 8.33 5.07 8.14
N ASP A 51 8.81 5.37 6.93
CA ASP A 51 9.86 6.35 6.66
C ASP A 51 9.54 7.11 5.36
N ILE A 52 10.20 8.25 5.17
CA ILE A 52 10.20 9.01 3.93
C ILE A 52 11.55 8.84 3.24
N LEU A 53 11.55 8.55 1.94
CA LEU A 53 12.75 8.47 1.11
C LEU A 53 12.80 9.67 0.16
N PRO A 54 13.55 10.74 0.50
CA PRO A 54 13.88 11.80 -0.43
C PRO A 54 14.86 11.29 -1.49
N VAL A 55 14.48 11.34 -2.76
CA VAL A 55 15.35 10.87 -3.83
C VAL A 55 16.24 11.99 -4.35
N ILE A 56 17.54 11.89 -4.05
CA ILE A 56 18.56 12.86 -4.44
C ILE A 56 19.04 12.54 -5.86
N PRO A 57 18.83 13.43 -6.85
CA PRO A 57 19.36 13.23 -8.20
C PRO A 57 20.89 13.39 -8.18
N GLY A 58 21.65 12.45 -8.76
CA GLY A 58 23.11 12.48 -8.64
C GLY A 58 23.84 11.21 -9.07
N ARG A 59 24.12 11.14 -10.38
CA ARG A 59 25.13 10.29 -11.07
C ARG A 59 24.68 8.86 -11.40
N LEU A 60 24.17 8.78 -12.64
CA LEU A 60 23.84 7.64 -13.50
C LEU A 60 22.48 6.97 -13.26
N PHE A 61 21.63 7.10 -14.28
CA PHE A 61 20.25 6.59 -14.37
C PHE A 61 19.22 7.33 -13.49
N ASP A 62 19.33 8.66 -13.46
CA ASP A 62 18.52 9.65 -12.70
C ASP A 62 16.99 9.63 -12.94
N ARG A 63 16.45 8.58 -13.59
CA ARG A 63 15.01 8.33 -13.63
C ARG A 63 14.67 7.27 -12.60
N ILE A 64 13.98 7.73 -11.57
CA ILE A 64 13.50 6.87 -10.50
C ILE A 64 12.50 5.90 -11.12
N ASN A 65 12.82 4.62 -10.97
CA ASN A 65 12.12 3.52 -11.59
C ASN A 65 12.22 2.29 -10.65
N LEU A 66 11.66 1.17 -11.09
CA LEU A 66 11.69 -0.07 -10.30
C LEU A 66 13.12 -0.51 -9.94
N ALA A 67 14.10 -0.35 -10.82
CA ALA A 67 15.49 -0.76 -10.54
C ALA A 67 16.11 0.06 -9.40
N TYR A 68 15.79 1.35 -9.30
CA TYR A 68 16.18 2.17 -8.16
C TYR A 68 15.61 1.61 -6.85
N LEU A 69 14.30 1.30 -6.82
CA LEU A 69 13.64 0.77 -5.62
C LEU A 69 14.16 -0.61 -5.24
N LEU A 70 14.46 -1.48 -6.21
CA LEU A 70 15.03 -2.81 -5.94
C LEU A 70 16.43 -2.72 -5.34
N ARG A 71 17.23 -1.71 -5.71
CA ARG A 71 18.53 -1.46 -5.07
C ARG A 71 18.35 -0.98 -3.63
N ASP A 72 17.49 0.01 -3.39
CA ASP A 72 17.17 0.48 -2.03
C ASP A 72 16.63 -0.67 -1.16
N HIS A 73 15.74 -1.51 -1.71
CA HIS A 73 15.22 -2.70 -1.03
C HIS A 73 16.33 -3.68 -0.61
N ARG A 74 17.30 -3.92 -1.50
CA ARG A 74 18.46 -4.78 -1.19
C ARG A 74 19.32 -4.19 -0.08
N GLU A 75 19.55 -2.88 -0.11
CA GLU A 75 20.36 -2.16 0.89
C GLU A 75 19.68 -2.12 2.26
N ARG A 76 18.35 -2.00 2.31
CA ARG A 76 17.56 -2.02 3.56
C ARG A 76 17.29 -3.43 4.09
N GLY A 77 17.53 -4.46 3.27
CA GLY A 77 17.44 -5.88 3.65
C GLY A 77 16.33 -6.62 2.92
N PHE A 78 16.71 -7.50 2.00
CA PHE A 78 15.81 -8.26 1.12
C PHE A 78 14.82 -9.19 1.83
N SER A 79 15.10 -9.56 3.09
CA SER A 79 14.19 -10.38 3.90
C SER A 79 13.07 -9.59 4.58
N ILE A 80 13.14 -8.25 4.58
CA ILE A 80 12.12 -7.37 5.15
C ILE A 80 11.14 -7.00 4.05
N PHE A 81 9.84 -7.06 4.34
CA PHE A 81 8.83 -6.63 3.38
C PHE A 81 8.83 -5.11 3.28
N HIS A 82 9.33 -4.58 2.18
CA HIS A 82 9.32 -3.15 1.90
C HIS A 82 8.15 -2.78 0.99
N PHE A 83 7.39 -1.77 1.38
CA PHE A 83 6.25 -1.28 0.64
C PHE A 83 6.45 0.18 0.24
N TYR A 84 6.68 0.42 -1.04
CA TYR A 84 6.98 1.73 -1.60
C TYR A 84 5.70 2.47 -2.04
N LEU A 85 5.46 3.64 -1.45
CA LEU A 85 4.44 4.60 -1.88
C LEU A 85 5.11 5.61 -2.80
N THR A 86 4.89 5.47 -4.11
CA THR A 86 5.69 6.14 -5.15
C THR A 86 4.90 7.19 -5.90
N TYR A 87 5.50 8.31 -6.28
CA TYR A 87 4.83 9.31 -7.14
C TYR A 87 4.88 8.96 -8.65
N PHE A 88 5.33 7.74 -8.98
CA PHE A 88 5.43 7.22 -10.35
C PHE A 88 4.96 5.77 -10.37
N GLY A 89 4.31 5.36 -11.46
CA GLY A 89 3.88 3.98 -11.64
C GLY A 89 5.01 3.05 -12.08
N PRO A 90 4.86 1.73 -11.87
CA PRO A 90 5.76 0.76 -12.48
C PRO A 90 5.61 0.78 -14.00
N LEU A 91 6.73 0.66 -14.73
CA LEU A 91 6.74 0.62 -16.20
C LEU A 91 6.05 -0.62 -16.77
N TRP A 92 5.98 -1.68 -15.97
CA TRP A 92 5.27 -2.91 -16.25
C TRP A 92 4.72 -3.46 -14.94
N SER A 93 3.48 -3.94 -14.96
CA SER A 93 2.84 -4.55 -13.82
C SER A 93 2.13 -5.83 -14.24
N ASP A 94 2.17 -6.83 -13.38
CA ASP A 94 1.35 -8.04 -13.45
C ASP A 94 -0.11 -7.78 -13.04
N CYS A 95 -0.42 -6.56 -12.60
CA CYS A 95 -1.73 -6.10 -12.18
C CYS A 95 -2.13 -4.80 -12.91
N ARG A 96 -3.39 -4.66 -13.33
CA ARG A 96 -3.87 -3.50 -14.12
C ARG A 96 -4.01 -2.19 -13.32
N MET A 97 -3.31 -2.03 -12.19
CA MET A 97 -3.59 -1.01 -11.18
C MET A 97 -2.48 0.02 -10.90
N ASP A 98 -1.43 0.05 -11.72
CA ASP A 98 -0.21 0.84 -11.45
C ASP A 98 0.44 0.47 -10.09
N VAL A 99 0.49 -0.83 -9.84
CA VAL A 99 1.07 -1.45 -8.64
C VAL A 99 2.10 -2.50 -9.04
N TYR A 100 3.01 -2.91 -8.16
CA TYR A 100 3.91 -4.03 -8.43
C TYR A 100 4.13 -4.85 -7.17
N HIS A 101 4.14 -6.17 -7.32
CA HIS A 101 4.44 -7.12 -6.24
C HIS A 101 5.60 -8.04 -6.63
N GLY A 102 6.55 -8.18 -5.71
CA GLY A 102 7.62 -9.16 -5.71
C GLY A 102 7.75 -9.78 -4.32
N GLU A 103 8.62 -10.78 -4.18
CA GLU A 103 8.90 -11.34 -2.85
C GLU A 103 9.44 -10.27 -1.91
N ASN A 104 8.76 -10.06 -0.78
CA ASN A 104 9.07 -9.01 0.20
C ASN A 104 9.13 -7.59 -0.41
N PHE A 105 8.47 -7.36 -1.54
CA PHE A 105 8.48 -6.07 -2.23
C PHE A 105 7.08 -5.70 -2.71
N GLY A 106 6.62 -4.51 -2.35
CA GLY A 106 5.38 -3.93 -2.83
C GLY A 106 5.61 -2.52 -3.32
N GLN A 107 4.95 -2.12 -4.40
CA GLN A 107 4.94 -0.75 -4.88
C GLN A 107 3.52 -0.34 -5.25
N ALA A 108 3.06 0.80 -4.74
CA ALA A 108 1.85 1.45 -5.20
C ALA A 108 2.14 2.89 -5.61
N THR A 109 1.48 3.36 -6.67
CA THR A 109 1.49 4.78 -7.00
C THR A 109 0.65 5.54 -5.98
N TRP A 110 1.26 6.47 -5.24
CA TRP A 110 0.62 7.35 -4.28
C TRP A 110 -0.06 8.52 -4.99
N LEU A 111 -1.37 8.49 -5.02
CA LEU A 111 -2.21 9.53 -5.60
C LEU A 111 -2.57 10.58 -4.54
N ARG A 112 -2.54 11.85 -4.97
CA ARG A 112 -2.75 13.02 -4.12
C ARG A 112 -3.88 13.90 -4.67
N PRO A 113 -4.67 14.55 -3.80
CA PRO A 113 -5.66 15.51 -4.26
C PRO A 113 -4.96 16.70 -4.94
N LYS A 114 -5.55 17.22 -6.01
CA LYS A 114 -5.03 18.42 -6.72
C LYS A 114 -5.14 19.69 -5.86
N VAL A 115 -6.16 19.74 -5.01
CA VAL A 115 -6.43 20.83 -4.08
C VAL A 115 -6.72 20.20 -2.73
N PHE A 116 -5.93 20.54 -1.72
CA PHE A 116 -6.21 20.15 -0.34
C PHE A 116 -7.40 20.97 0.15
N SER A 117 -8.42 20.27 0.63
CA SER A 117 -9.63 20.87 1.22
C SER A 117 -9.77 20.42 2.67
N SER A 118 -10.94 20.61 3.30
CA SER A 118 -11.17 20.12 4.66
C SER A 118 -10.80 18.63 4.82
N ASP A 119 -10.42 18.24 6.04
CA ASP A 119 -9.75 16.97 6.32
C ASP A 119 -10.49 15.75 5.76
N PHE A 120 -11.82 15.69 5.91
CA PHE A 120 -12.59 14.52 5.48
C PHE A 120 -12.52 14.27 3.96
N LYS A 121 -12.50 15.33 3.13
CA LYS A 121 -12.40 15.16 1.66
C LYS A 121 -11.04 14.62 1.24
N ASN A 122 -9.96 15.10 1.88
CA ASN A 122 -8.61 14.61 1.61
C ASN A 122 -8.46 13.17 2.11
N GLU A 123 -8.93 12.88 3.32
CA GLU A 123 -8.93 11.53 3.89
C GLU A 123 -9.67 10.54 2.98
N LYS A 124 -10.88 10.91 2.53
CA LYS A 124 -11.66 10.11 1.58
C LYS A 124 -10.91 9.89 0.26
N PHE A 125 -10.30 10.95 -0.29
CA PHE A 125 -9.50 10.84 -1.51
C PHE A 125 -8.36 9.83 -1.36
N PHE A 126 -7.57 9.94 -0.29
CA PHE A 126 -6.47 9.01 -0.07
C PHE A 126 -6.96 7.58 0.14
N ALA A 127 -8.08 7.40 0.85
CA ALA A 127 -8.67 6.10 1.10
C ALA A 127 -9.10 5.40 -0.19
N ASP A 128 -9.85 6.12 -1.03
CA ASP A 128 -10.39 5.61 -2.29
C ASP A 128 -9.30 5.31 -3.33
N ASN A 129 -8.27 6.14 -3.37
CA ASN A 129 -7.27 6.07 -4.44
C ASN A 129 -6.04 5.23 -4.08
N ASN A 130 -5.74 5.05 -2.79
CA ASN A 130 -4.52 4.39 -2.33
C ASN A 130 -4.80 3.16 -1.47
N CYS A 131 -5.63 3.25 -0.43
CA CYS A 131 -5.75 2.16 0.56
C CYS A 131 -6.23 0.84 -0.04
N ALA A 132 -7.22 0.87 -0.94
CA ALA A 132 -7.69 -0.34 -1.60
C ALA A 132 -6.56 -1.06 -2.36
N LYS A 133 -5.76 -0.31 -3.14
CA LYS A 133 -4.60 -0.84 -3.86
C LYS A 133 -3.52 -1.37 -2.91
N ILE A 134 -3.28 -0.67 -1.80
CA ILE A 134 -2.32 -1.11 -0.79
C ILE A 134 -2.76 -2.45 -0.20
N SER A 135 -4.02 -2.56 0.23
CA SER A 135 -4.57 -3.80 0.78
C SER A 135 -4.45 -4.97 -0.20
N HIS A 136 -4.64 -4.73 -1.50
CA HIS A 136 -4.47 -5.75 -2.54
C HIS A 136 -3.03 -6.29 -2.60
N ILE A 137 -2.03 -5.40 -2.62
CA ILE A 137 -0.62 -5.82 -2.65
C ILE A 137 -0.22 -6.52 -1.34
N LEU A 138 -0.72 -6.02 -0.20
CA LEU A 138 -0.50 -6.68 1.09
C LEU A 138 -1.05 -8.11 1.07
N CYS A 139 -2.23 -8.35 0.50
CA CYS A 139 -2.77 -9.70 0.36
C CYS A 139 -1.88 -10.62 -0.47
N HIS A 140 -1.32 -10.15 -1.58
CA HIS A 140 -0.36 -10.95 -2.35
C HIS A 140 0.80 -11.44 -1.50
N GLU A 141 1.40 -10.55 -0.70
CA GLU A 141 2.55 -10.92 0.14
C GLU A 141 2.16 -11.80 1.34
N LEU A 142 1.08 -11.45 2.04
CA LEU A 142 0.62 -12.20 3.22
C LEU A 142 0.21 -13.63 2.84
N ILE A 143 -0.44 -13.82 1.68
CA ILE A 143 -0.82 -15.16 1.24
C ILE A 143 0.38 -15.90 0.65
N ARG A 144 1.29 -15.24 -0.08
CA ARG A 144 2.54 -15.86 -0.57
C ARG A 144 3.32 -16.52 0.57
N ARG A 145 3.36 -15.90 1.75
CA ARG A 145 4.04 -16.44 2.94
C ARG A 145 3.41 -17.74 3.46
N LYS A 146 2.11 -17.93 3.23
CA LYS A 146 1.35 -19.12 3.66
C LYS A 146 1.27 -20.19 2.56
N ILE A 147 1.07 -19.76 1.32
CA ILE A 147 0.84 -20.62 0.14
C ILE A 147 2.05 -20.58 -0.78
N LYS A 148 2.72 -21.73 -0.94
CA LYS A 148 3.91 -21.86 -1.81
C LYS A 148 3.62 -21.75 -3.32
N LYS A 149 2.39 -22.02 -3.77
CA LYS A 149 2.03 -22.03 -5.20
C LYS A 149 1.61 -20.65 -5.68
N ARG A 150 2.48 -19.99 -6.46
CA ARG A 150 2.24 -18.64 -7.01
C ARG A 150 0.87 -18.43 -7.63
N LYS A 151 0.51 -19.30 -8.59
CA LYS A 151 -0.76 -19.19 -9.32
C LYS A 151 -1.97 -19.17 -8.39
N VAL A 152 -1.95 -19.97 -7.32
CA VAL A 152 -3.10 -20.13 -6.41
C VAL A 152 -3.37 -18.85 -5.62
N TYR A 153 -2.36 -18.26 -4.99
CA TYR A 153 -2.59 -17.02 -4.24
C TYR A 153 -2.89 -15.85 -5.17
N PHE A 154 -2.21 -15.80 -6.32
CA PHE A 154 -2.33 -14.69 -7.27
C PHE A 154 -3.74 -14.64 -7.88
N ASP A 155 -4.26 -15.79 -8.32
CA ASP A 155 -5.62 -15.91 -8.87
C ASP A 155 -6.69 -15.57 -7.82
N GLN A 156 -6.49 -15.96 -6.56
CA GLN A 156 -7.43 -15.64 -5.47
C GLN A 156 -7.51 -14.13 -5.20
N VAL A 157 -6.37 -13.47 -5.04
CA VAL A 157 -6.31 -12.02 -4.77
C VAL A 157 -6.89 -11.24 -5.96
N HIS A 158 -6.60 -11.65 -7.19
CA HIS A 158 -7.15 -11.03 -8.39
C HIS A 158 -8.66 -11.25 -8.54
N LYS A 159 -9.15 -12.45 -8.21
CA LYS A 159 -10.59 -12.73 -8.24
C LYS A 159 -11.36 -11.82 -7.29
N ILE A 160 -10.87 -11.61 -6.06
CA ILE A 160 -11.52 -10.70 -5.10
C ILE A 160 -11.45 -9.26 -5.57
N TRP A 161 -10.29 -8.84 -6.09
CA TRP A 161 -10.16 -7.51 -6.67
C TRP A 161 -11.17 -7.27 -7.80
N ASP A 162 -11.29 -8.24 -8.72
CA ASP A 162 -12.23 -8.17 -9.83
C ASP A 162 -13.67 -8.02 -9.34
N LEU A 163 -14.09 -8.79 -8.32
CA LEU A 163 -15.41 -8.67 -7.70
C LEU A 163 -15.68 -7.25 -7.16
N HIS A 164 -14.66 -6.60 -6.59
CA HIS A 164 -14.81 -5.22 -6.16
C HIS A 164 -14.93 -4.23 -7.30
N THR A 165 -14.08 -4.37 -8.33
CA THR A 165 -14.06 -3.42 -9.46
C THR A 165 -15.23 -3.55 -10.42
N LYS A 166 -15.90 -4.70 -10.44
CA LYS A 166 -17.14 -4.94 -11.19
C LYS A 166 -18.40 -4.57 -10.40
N ASP A 167 -18.24 -4.01 -9.21
CA ASP A 167 -19.32 -3.70 -8.25
C ASP A 167 -20.15 -4.92 -7.81
N ASP A 168 -19.61 -6.15 -7.95
CA ASP A 168 -20.25 -7.37 -7.45
C ASP A 168 -20.21 -7.43 -5.90
N VAL A 169 -19.17 -6.85 -5.30
CA VAL A 169 -18.97 -6.79 -3.84
C VAL A 169 -18.39 -5.43 -3.45
N PRO A 170 -18.92 -4.71 -2.44
CA PRO A 170 -18.34 -3.44 -2.02
C PRO A 170 -16.97 -3.65 -1.35
N PHE A 171 -16.07 -2.69 -1.51
CA PHE A 171 -14.88 -2.60 -0.66
C PHE A 171 -15.28 -2.44 0.82
N LEU A 172 -14.31 -2.69 1.69
CA LEU A 172 -14.47 -2.55 3.12
C LEU A 172 -14.00 -1.15 3.58
N TYR A 173 -14.93 -0.31 4.03
CA TYR A 173 -14.68 1.04 4.57
C TYR A 173 -14.50 1.09 6.10
N TYR A 174 -13.53 1.86 6.59
CA TYR A 174 -13.20 1.99 8.01
C TYR A 174 -13.02 3.45 8.42
N ASN A 175 -13.50 3.81 9.61
CA ASN A 175 -13.32 5.15 10.18
C ASN A 175 -11.97 5.32 10.90
N LYS A 176 -11.76 6.48 11.54
CA LYS A 176 -10.51 6.83 12.25
C LYS A 176 -10.19 5.90 13.43
N GLN A 177 -11.21 5.27 14.00
CA GLN A 177 -11.12 4.31 15.10
C GLN A 177 -11.03 2.86 14.60
N PHE A 178 -10.87 2.66 13.28
CA PHE A 178 -10.80 1.36 12.63
C PHE A 178 -12.11 0.54 12.71
N ASN A 179 -13.23 1.20 12.98
CA ASN A 179 -14.54 0.55 12.94
C ASN A 179 -15.08 0.48 11.50
N ARG A 180 -15.74 -0.62 11.16
CA ARG A 180 -16.45 -0.77 9.87
C ARG A 180 -17.55 0.29 9.77
N VAL A 181 -17.61 0.97 8.63
CA VAL A 181 -18.66 1.94 8.30
C VAL A 181 -19.19 1.70 6.88
N SER A 182 -20.29 2.36 6.53
CA SER A 182 -20.84 2.28 5.16
C SER A 182 -20.02 3.12 4.19
N LYS A 183 -20.11 2.82 2.88
CA LYS A 183 -19.49 3.61 1.79
C LYS A 183 -19.95 5.07 1.77
N ASN A 184 -21.13 5.37 2.32
CA ASN A 184 -21.68 6.71 2.38
C ASN A 184 -21.36 7.43 3.70
N GLY A 185 -20.69 6.76 4.65
CA GLY A 185 -20.32 7.33 5.94
C GLY A 185 -18.96 8.04 5.91
N GLU A 186 -18.53 8.50 7.09
CA GLU A 186 -17.20 9.07 7.27
C GLU A 186 -16.14 7.98 7.46
N TYR A 187 -15.47 7.62 6.37
CA TYR A 187 -14.35 6.68 6.36
C TYR A 187 -13.02 7.36 6.07
N LYS A 188 -11.95 6.78 6.61
CA LYS A 188 -10.57 7.20 6.40
C LYS A 188 -9.75 6.14 5.70
N TYR A 189 -10.15 4.87 5.76
CA TYR A 189 -9.42 3.76 5.16
C TYR A 189 -10.35 2.84 4.39
N VAL A 190 -9.82 2.20 3.35
CA VAL A 190 -10.54 1.25 2.50
C VAL A 190 -9.67 0.03 2.25
N THR A 191 -10.24 -1.17 2.32
CA THR A 191 -9.53 -2.41 1.97
C THR A 191 -10.37 -3.28 1.05
N ILE A 192 -9.74 -4.24 0.38
CA ILE A 192 -10.47 -5.38 -0.18
C ILE A 192 -11.12 -6.19 0.95
N ASP A 193 -12.12 -6.97 0.60
CA ASP A 193 -12.74 -7.98 1.46
C ASP A 193 -11.88 -9.25 1.49
N SER A 194 -11.01 -9.34 2.48
CA SER A 194 -10.11 -10.49 2.69
C SER A 194 -10.82 -11.74 3.20
N SER A 195 -12.11 -11.69 3.57
CA SER A 195 -12.82 -12.84 4.15
C SER A 195 -12.97 -14.03 3.19
N LYS A 196 -12.81 -13.80 1.89
CA LYS A 196 -12.89 -14.82 0.83
C LYS A 196 -11.52 -15.35 0.40
N LEU A 197 -10.44 -14.92 1.05
CA LEU A 197 -9.10 -15.44 0.80
C LEU A 197 -8.91 -16.72 1.62
N GLU A 198 -8.55 -17.80 0.93
CA GLU A 198 -8.20 -19.06 1.57
C GLU A 198 -6.67 -19.08 1.77
N TYR A 199 -6.22 -19.33 3.00
CA TYR A 199 -4.80 -19.38 3.35
C TYR A 199 -4.48 -20.38 4.46
#